data_AF-A0AAD7QGQ1-F1
#
_entry.id   AF-A0AAD7QGQ1-F1
#
_cell.length_a   1.000
_cell.length_b   1.000
_cell.length_c   1.000
_cell.angle_alpha   90.00
_cell.angle_beta   90.00
_cell.angle_gamma   90.00
#
_symmetry.space_group_name_H-M   'P 1'
#
loop_
_entity.id
_entity.type
_entity.pdbx_description
1 polymer ?
#
loop_
_entity_poly.entity_id
_entity_poly.type
_entity_poly.pdbx_seq_one_letter_code
_entity_poly.pdbx_strand_id
1 'polypeptide(L)'
;MMSSFIDLELPGESSSSEAMQACPVYVAAVDLSSSEEFLELTKSAWLAALEASLGPGSLFGLATFSDKLGLYDVQGPIPVVKNVFIPADTEGTIPIELGDIMPLLQFLAPVETSLFNYLGSEYGSTFALARACAFLSGPPDYGAGQLDTRRYGEQYASKGEDADRALLPEQTPFYKDLAAFAVQAGVCVDIIAVKDEYTDLASLKFLCIESGGSLFLYTSTDDSTLPQDMYRMLSRPYAFGCVLQLRMSVEFKPSHSYGHFFPDPLYENVQHVICCDSYATYAYDFEFANDVGFSR
;
A
#
# COMPACT_ATOMS: atom_id res chain seq x y z
N MET A 1 25.17 19.39 -22.88
CA MET A 1 24.08 19.78 -21.96
C MET A 1 24.48 19.30 -20.59
N MET A 2 24.61 20.18 -19.59
CA MET A 2 24.62 19.73 -18.20
C MET A 2 23.18 19.44 -17.82
N SER A 3 22.91 18.27 -17.26
CA SER A 3 21.60 17.92 -16.72
C SER A 3 21.22 18.93 -15.63
N SER A 4 19.97 19.35 -15.58
CA SER A 4 19.42 20.16 -14.48
C SER A 4 19.08 19.33 -13.25
N PHE A 5 19.22 18.01 -13.31
CA PHE A 5 19.03 17.08 -12.20
C PHE A 5 20.36 16.82 -11.50
N ILE A 6 20.39 17.03 -10.19
CA ILE A 6 21.56 16.85 -9.34
C ILE A 6 21.09 16.10 -8.09
N ASP A 7 21.73 14.97 -7.80
CA ASP A 7 21.55 14.25 -6.54
C ASP A 7 22.50 14.86 -5.50
N LEU A 8 21.98 15.13 -4.31
CA LEU A 8 22.73 15.69 -3.20
C LEU A 8 22.65 14.73 -2.01
N GLU A 9 23.82 14.37 -1.47
CA GLU A 9 23.89 13.63 -0.21
C GLU A 9 23.54 14.57 0.95
N LEU A 10 22.63 14.14 1.82
CA LEU A 10 22.22 14.93 2.98
C LEU A 10 23.35 14.89 4.04
N PRO A 11 23.86 16.05 4.50
CA PRO A 11 24.95 16.10 5.47
C PRO A 11 24.47 15.60 6.84
N GLY A 12 24.87 14.38 7.21
CA GLY A 12 24.45 13.70 8.45
C GLY A 12 24.63 12.19 8.41
N GLU A 13 24.68 11.58 7.23
CA GLU A 13 24.95 10.14 7.05
C GLU A 13 26.46 9.81 6.96
N SER A 14 27.30 10.51 7.74
CA SER A 14 28.73 10.23 7.82
C SER A 14 29.09 9.54 9.14
N SER A 15 29.21 8.20 9.06
CA SER A 15 30.27 7.38 9.67
C SER A 15 30.52 7.39 11.19
N SER A 16 29.53 7.63 12.05
CA SER A 16 29.66 7.26 13.47
C SER A 16 28.33 6.90 14.14
N SER A 17 28.29 5.70 14.72
CA SER A 17 27.13 4.91 15.21
C SER A 17 26.16 4.48 14.10
N GLU A 18 25.88 3.17 14.03
CA GLU A 18 24.86 2.50 13.22
C GLU A 18 23.86 3.47 12.59
N ALA A 19 24.13 3.89 11.35
CA ALA A 19 23.11 4.56 10.55
C ALA A 19 21.99 3.53 10.40
N MET A 20 20.93 3.73 11.18
CA MET A 20 19.84 2.81 11.39
C MET A 20 19.10 2.63 10.06
N GLN A 21 19.57 1.70 9.24
CA GLN A 21 19.05 1.47 7.91
C GLN A 21 17.64 0.91 8.06
N ALA A 22 16.64 1.73 7.69
CA ALA A 22 15.25 1.33 7.72
C ALA A 22 15.04 0.09 6.83
N CYS A 23 14.64 -1.03 7.45
CA CYS A 23 14.27 -2.24 6.74
C CYS A 23 12.85 -2.06 6.17
N PRO A 24 12.65 -2.10 4.85
CA PRO A 24 11.31 -2.04 4.28
C PRO A 24 10.53 -3.30 4.67
N VAL A 25 9.28 -3.10 5.07
CA VAL A 25 8.37 -4.20 5.46
C VAL A 25 7.35 -4.41 4.35
N TYR A 26 7.18 -5.65 3.92
CA TYR A 26 6.15 -6.07 2.97
C TYR A 26 5.15 -6.96 3.69
N VAL A 27 3.86 -6.67 3.58
CA VAL A 27 2.81 -7.49 4.20
C VAL A 27 1.85 -7.99 3.14
N ALA A 28 1.69 -9.31 3.05
CA ALA A 28 0.62 -9.93 2.30
C ALA A 28 -0.64 -9.98 3.16
N ALA A 29 -1.75 -9.41 2.70
CA ALA A 29 -3.07 -9.63 3.27
C ALA A 29 -3.90 -10.39 2.24
N VAL A 30 -4.24 -11.65 2.51
CA VAL A 30 -4.88 -12.54 1.51
C VAL A 30 -6.29 -12.95 1.93
N ASP A 31 -7.26 -12.72 1.05
CA ASP A 31 -8.63 -13.19 1.19
C ASP A 31 -8.72 -14.73 1.09
N LEU A 32 -9.11 -15.40 2.18
CA LEU A 32 -9.33 -16.86 2.21
C LEU A 32 -10.76 -17.29 1.89
N SER A 33 -11.69 -16.35 1.69
CA SER A 33 -13.06 -16.69 1.33
C SER A 33 -13.22 -17.15 -0.13
N SER A 34 -12.13 -17.12 -0.89
CA SER A 34 -12.11 -17.34 -2.33
C SER A 34 -11.95 -18.79 -2.81
N SER A 35 -11.88 -18.95 -4.13
CA SER A 35 -11.59 -20.22 -4.81
C SER A 35 -10.14 -20.67 -4.61
N GLU A 36 -9.92 -21.98 -4.75
CA GLU A 36 -8.57 -22.57 -4.72
C GLU A 36 -7.67 -22.00 -5.83
N GLU A 37 -8.24 -21.71 -6.99
CA GLU A 37 -7.53 -21.08 -8.13
C GLU A 37 -6.98 -19.69 -7.76
N PHE A 38 -7.78 -18.86 -7.08
CA PHE A 38 -7.34 -17.56 -6.60
C PHE A 38 -6.19 -17.68 -5.60
N LEU A 39 -6.28 -18.63 -4.67
CA LEU A 39 -5.25 -18.87 -3.66
C LEU A 39 -3.94 -19.36 -4.29
N GLU A 40 -4.02 -20.29 -5.26
CA GLU A 40 -2.85 -20.77 -5.99
C GLU A 40 -2.22 -19.68 -6.86
N LEU A 41 -3.03 -18.81 -7.48
CA LEU A 41 -2.52 -17.66 -8.21
C LEU A 41 -1.81 -16.67 -7.27
N THR A 42 -2.44 -16.31 -6.14
CA THR A 42 -1.87 -15.39 -5.14
C THR A 42 -0.56 -15.93 -4.57
N LYS A 43 -0.52 -17.24 -4.26
CA LYS A 43 0.68 -17.94 -3.83
C LYS A 43 1.77 -17.90 -4.90
N SER A 44 1.44 -18.22 -6.15
CA SER A 44 2.38 -18.16 -7.27
C SER A 44 2.96 -16.75 -7.44
N ALA A 45 2.12 -15.73 -7.24
CA ALA A 45 2.54 -14.34 -7.36
C ALA A 45 3.48 -13.89 -6.24
N TRP A 46 3.22 -14.30 -5.00
CA TRP A 46 4.14 -14.07 -3.89
C TRP A 46 5.45 -14.85 -4.01
N LEU A 47 5.42 -16.09 -4.51
CA LEU A 47 6.63 -16.83 -4.79
C LEU A 47 7.50 -16.10 -5.81
N ALA A 48 6.91 -15.61 -6.90
CA ALA A 48 7.61 -14.81 -7.88
C ALA A 48 8.15 -13.49 -7.29
N ALA A 49 7.37 -12.82 -6.45
CA ALA A 49 7.78 -11.61 -5.73
C ALA A 49 8.93 -11.83 -4.74
N LEU A 50 8.96 -12.96 -4.04
CA LEU A 50 10.03 -13.31 -3.11
C LEU A 50 11.30 -13.74 -3.87
N GLU A 51 11.16 -14.41 -5.02
CA GLU A 51 12.28 -14.74 -5.92
C GLU A 51 12.93 -13.51 -6.54
N ALA A 52 12.16 -12.45 -6.81
CA ALA A 52 12.65 -11.17 -7.32
C ALA A 52 13.66 -10.47 -6.38
N SER A 53 13.90 -11.03 -5.18
CA SER A 53 14.73 -10.47 -4.12
C SER A 53 14.21 -9.10 -3.70
N LEU A 54 13.22 -9.08 -2.80
CA LEU A 54 12.95 -7.89 -1.99
C LEU A 54 14.29 -7.39 -1.45
N GLY A 55 14.57 -6.09 -1.55
CA GLY A 55 15.91 -5.54 -1.33
C GLY A 55 16.58 -6.04 -0.05
N PRO A 56 17.92 -6.05 0.03
CA PRO A 56 18.64 -6.55 1.20
C PRO A 56 18.06 -6.03 2.54
N GLY A 57 17.87 -6.94 3.50
CA GLY A 57 17.25 -6.61 4.79
C GLY A 57 15.74 -6.38 4.80
N SER A 58 15.02 -6.64 3.70
CA SER A 58 13.55 -6.57 3.67
C SER A 58 12.91 -7.60 4.59
N LEU A 59 11.80 -7.22 5.21
CA LEU A 59 10.97 -8.09 6.04
C LEU A 59 9.65 -8.41 5.34
N PHE A 60 9.14 -9.62 5.54
CA PHE A 60 7.90 -10.10 4.96
C PHE A 60 6.97 -10.69 6.03
N GLY A 61 5.71 -10.24 6.04
CA GLY A 61 4.64 -10.79 6.88
C GLY A 61 3.50 -11.33 6.04
N LEU A 62 2.87 -12.42 6.52
CA LEU A 62 1.69 -13.01 5.89
C LEU A 62 0.51 -12.97 6.86
N ALA A 63 -0.52 -12.23 6.44
CA ALA A 63 -1.83 -12.18 7.06
C ALA A 63 -2.88 -12.70 6.07
N THR A 64 -3.90 -13.34 6.61
CA THR A 64 -5.04 -13.83 5.86
C THR A 64 -6.32 -13.34 6.49
N PHE A 65 -7.38 -13.11 5.72
CA PHE A 65 -8.67 -12.70 6.28
C PHE A 65 -9.84 -13.44 5.62
N SER A 66 -10.87 -13.67 6.42
CA SER A 66 -12.20 -14.18 6.04
C SER A 66 -13.20 -13.61 7.07
N ASP A 67 -14.01 -14.46 7.71
CA ASP A 67 -14.68 -14.19 8.99
C ASP A 67 -13.73 -13.96 10.18
N LYS A 68 -12.44 -14.27 10.01
CA LYS A 68 -11.38 -14.08 11.01
C LYS A 68 -10.10 -13.59 10.35
N LEU A 69 -9.27 -12.88 11.10
CA LEU A 69 -7.91 -12.52 10.73
C LEU A 69 -6.95 -13.61 11.19
N GLY A 70 -6.17 -14.18 10.29
CA GLY A 70 -5.10 -15.14 10.57
C GLY A 70 -3.74 -14.50 10.39
N LEU A 71 -2.90 -14.50 11.42
CA LEU A 71 -1.52 -14.04 11.38
C LEU A 71 -0.58 -15.23 11.40
N TYR A 72 0.34 -15.30 10.43
CA TYR A 72 1.28 -16.41 10.30
C TYR A 72 2.59 -16.11 11.04
N ASP A 73 2.97 -17.02 11.91
CA ASP A 73 4.34 -17.11 12.43
C ASP A 73 5.18 -17.82 11.37
N VAL A 74 5.99 -17.04 10.67
CA VAL A 74 6.86 -17.49 9.57
C VAL A 74 8.31 -17.66 10.02
N GLN A 75 8.64 -17.31 11.26
CA GLN A 75 9.99 -17.46 11.82
C GLN A 75 10.12 -18.69 12.73
N GLY A 76 9.02 -19.15 13.32
CA GLY A 76 9.00 -20.32 14.18
C GLY A 76 9.46 -21.61 13.46
N PRO A 77 10.00 -22.60 14.20
CA PRO A 77 10.41 -23.89 13.62
C PRO A 77 9.23 -24.68 13.02
N ILE A 78 8.00 -24.32 13.42
CA ILE A 78 6.75 -24.86 12.90
C ILE A 78 5.87 -23.65 12.57
N PRO A 79 5.38 -23.50 11.32
CA PRO A 79 4.46 -22.43 10.99
C PRO A 79 3.18 -22.52 11.82
N VAL A 80 2.84 -21.45 12.53
CA VAL A 80 1.63 -21.38 13.34
C VAL A 80 0.77 -20.22 12.87
N VAL A 81 -0.54 -20.44 12.75
CA VAL A 81 -1.50 -19.37 12.49
C VAL A 81 -2.20 -19.00 13.78
N LYS A 82 -2.13 -17.72 14.15
CA LYS A 82 -2.94 -17.15 15.23
C LYS A 82 -4.15 -16.46 14.63
N ASN A 83 -5.34 -16.92 15.02
CA ASN A 83 -6.59 -16.40 14.52
C ASN A 83 -7.20 -15.40 15.51
N VAL A 84 -7.72 -14.29 14.97
CA VAL A 84 -8.44 -13.24 15.68
C VAL A 84 -9.81 -13.11 15.04
N PHE A 85 -10.86 -13.22 15.82
CA PHE A 85 -12.22 -13.04 15.32
C PHE A 85 -12.48 -11.56 15.06
N ILE A 86 -13.10 -11.27 13.91
CA ILE A 86 -13.54 -9.92 13.57
C ILE A 86 -14.94 -9.74 14.18
N PRO A 87 -15.13 -8.90 15.20
CA PRO A 87 -16.45 -8.69 15.77
C PRO A 87 -17.34 -7.97 14.75
N ALA A 88 -18.59 -8.42 14.61
CA ALA A 88 -19.57 -7.76 13.73
C ALA A 88 -19.91 -6.33 14.18
N ASP A 89 -19.75 -6.04 15.47
CA ASP A 89 -20.25 -4.82 16.13
C ASP A 89 -19.18 -3.74 16.38
N THR A 90 -17.92 -3.96 15.96
CA THR A 90 -16.84 -2.97 16.14
C THR A 90 -16.78 -1.99 14.96
N GLU A 91 -16.64 -0.70 15.25
CA GLU A 91 -16.43 0.41 14.30
C GLU A 91 -15.06 0.31 13.58
N GLY A 92 -14.76 -0.82 12.95
CA GLY A 92 -13.56 -1.03 12.12
C GLY A 92 -12.26 -1.29 12.89
N THR A 93 -12.23 -1.08 14.21
CA THR A 93 -11.03 -1.35 15.03
C THR A 93 -11.23 -2.54 15.95
N ILE A 94 -10.33 -3.52 15.87
CA ILE A 94 -10.23 -4.59 16.86
C ILE A 94 -9.42 -4.02 18.04
N PRO A 95 -9.95 -4.00 19.29
CA PRO A 95 -9.28 -3.41 20.45
C PRO A 95 -8.17 -4.32 21.01
N ILE A 96 -7.40 -4.96 20.13
CA ILE A 96 -6.31 -5.87 20.46
C ILE A 96 -5.11 -5.42 19.65
N GLU A 97 -4.00 -5.12 20.32
CA GLU A 97 -2.77 -4.74 19.64
C GLU A 97 -2.15 -5.95 18.93
N LEU A 98 -1.49 -5.72 17.80
CA LEU A 98 -0.83 -6.79 17.04
C LEU A 98 0.16 -7.57 17.92
N GLY A 99 0.91 -6.87 18.79
CA GLY A 99 1.88 -7.47 19.70
C GLY A 99 1.27 -8.44 20.73
N ASP A 100 0.01 -8.21 21.13
CA ASP A 100 -0.72 -9.10 22.06
C ASP A 100 -1.10 -10.42 21.39
N ILE A 101 -1.35 -10.38 20.08
CA ILE A 101 -1.63 -11.57 19.28
C ILE A 101 -0.31 -12.27 18.95
N MET A 102 0.62 -11.56 18.32
CA MET A 102 1.89 -12.06 17.85
C MET A 102 2.96 -10.96 17.90
N PRO A 103 4.11 -11.21 18.56
CA PRO A 103 5.26 -10.31 18.47
C PRO A 103 5.64 -10.03 17.01
N LEU A 104 5.93 -8.77 16.68
CA LEU A 104 6.31 -8.38 15.31
C LEU A 104 7.47 -9.20 14.73
N LEU A 105 8.43 -9.55 15.58
CA LEU A 105 9.56 -10.40 15.20
C LEU A 105 9.15 -11.84 14.84
N GLN A 106 8.00 -12.35 15.28
CA GLN A 106 7.47 -13.64 14.82
C GLN A 106 6.68 -13.51 13.52
N PHE A 107 6.01 -12.37 13.37
CA PHE A 107 5.18 -12.08 12.20
C PHE A 107 6.01 -11.74 10.94
N LEU A 108 7.13 -11.04 11.10
CA LEU A 108 7.91 -10.48 10.00
C LEU A 108 9.21 -11.26 9.77
N ALA A 109 9.28 -12.13 8.76
CA ALA A 109 10.50 -12.86 8.40
C ALA A 109 11.44 -12.07 7.48
N PRO A 110 12.77 -12.11 7.68
CA PRO A 110 13.71 -11.56 6.71
C PRO A 110 13.67 -12.37 5.39
N VAL A 111 13.74 -11.65 4.27
CA VAL A 111 13.59 -12.24 2.92
C VAL A 111 14.92 -12.75 2.36
N GLU A 112 16.06 -12.38 2.94
CA GLU A 112 17.36 -12.82 2.46
C GLU A 112 17.55 -14.34 2.53
N THR A 113 18.20 -14.83 1.48
CA THR A 113 18.13 -16.19 0.97
C THR A 113 18.71 -17.23 1.93
N SER A 114 17.93 -18.30 2.07
CA SER A 114 18.24 -19.56 2.73
C SER A 114 18.37 -19.52 4.26
N LEU A 115 17.75 -20.54 4.84
CA LEU A 115 17.89 -21.13 6.16
C LEU A 115 19.37 -21.39 6.52
N PHE A 116 20.20 -20.34 6.58
CA PHE A 116 21.58 -20.40 7.05
C PHE A 116 21.63 -19.78 8.43
N ASN A 117 21.72 -20.70 9.40
CA ASN A 117 22.40 -20.60 10.68
C ASN A 117 22.85 -19.21 11.13
N TYR A 118 22.62 -18.96 12.42
CA TYR A 118 23.01 -17.80 13.23
C TYR A 118 21.84 -16.86 13.50
N LEU A 119 21.12 -17.20 14.58
CA LEU A 119 20.69 -16.19 15.55
C LEU A 119 21.93 -15.39 15.96
N GLY A 120 22.28 -14.39 15.15
CA GLY A 120 23.15 -13.30 15.53
C GLY A 120 22.30 -12.31 16.29
N SER A 121 22.63 -12.15 17.57
CA SER A 121 22.16 -11.06 18.40
C SER A 121 22.32 -9.72 17.68
N GLU A 122 21.43 -8.78 18.02
CA GLU A 122 21.47 -7.35 17.65
C GLU A 122 20.65 -7.00 16.40
N TYR A 123 19.34 -6.88 16.59
CA TYR A 123 18.56 -5.93 15.78
C TYR A 123 17.72 -5.06 16.71
N GLY A 124 18.29 -3.92 17.09
CA GLY A 124 17.52 -2.75 17.48
C GLY A 124 16.89 -2.14 16.22
N SER A 125 15.94 -2.82 15.60
CA SER A 125 15.31 -2.36 14.36
C SER A 125 14.04 -1.58 14.67
N THR A 126 14.13 -0.25 14.52
CA THR A 126 12.96 0.62 14.45
C THR A 126 12.27 0.34 13.10
N PHE A 127 11.08 -0.27 13.10
CA PHE A 127 10.30 -0.43 11.87
C PHE A 127 9.96 0.97 11.34
N ALA A 128 10.41 1.31 10.14
CA ALA A 128 10.21 2.67 9.65
C ALA A 128 8.92 2.77 8.83
N LEU A 129 8.74 1.91 7.81
CA LEU A 129 7.67 2.03 6.81
C LEU A 129 7.32 0.67 6.18
N ALA A 130 6.06 0.49 5.79
CA ALA A 130 5.58 -0.76 5.22
C ALA A 130 4.77 -0.56 3.93
N ARG A 131 4.82 -1.58 3.07
CA ARG A 131 3.95 -1.74 1.92
C ARG A 131 3.07 -2.98 2.11
N ALA A 132 1.78 -2.77 2.33
CA ALA A 132 0.81 -3.84 2.47
C ALA A 132 0.13 -4.10 1.13
N CYS A 133 0.08 -5.36 0.69
CA CYS A 133 -0.59 -5.77 -0.53
C CYS A 133 -1.81 -6.63 -0.16
N ALA A 134 -3.00 -6.07 -0.34
CA ALA A 134 -4.27 -6.73 -0.08
C ALA A 134 -4.80 -7.42 -1.34
N PHE A 135 -4.88 -8.74 -1.31
CA PHE A 135 -5.42 -9.56 -2.38
C PHE A 135 -6.90 -9.80 -2.12
N LEU A 136 -7.74 -9.20 -2.95
CA LEU A 136 -9.19 -9.28 -2.85
C LEU A 136 -9.72 -10.17 -3.97
N SER A 137 -10.59 -11.11 -3.63
CA SER A 137 -11.31 -11.91 -4.61
C SER A 137 -12.74 -11.45 -4.86
N GLY A 138 -13.15 -10.38 -4.18
CA GLY A 138 -14.46 -9.79 -4.27
C GLY A 138 -14.57 -8.54 -3.40
N PRO A 139 -15.73 -7.87 -3.45
CA PRO A 139 -16.00 -6.70 -2.63
C PRO A 139 -16.09 -7.10 -1.16
N PRO A 140 -15.52 -6.31 -0.23
CA PRO A 140 -15.70 -6.55 1.19
C PRO A 140 -17.20 -6.57 1.55
N ASP A 141 -17.68 -7.71 2.03
CA ASP A 141 -19.09 -7.96 2.33
C ASP A 141 -19.37 -8.13 3.83
N TYR A 142 -18.34 -7.93 4.67
CA TYR A 142 -18.40 -8.05 6.11
C TYR A 142 -17.59 -6.95 6.82
N GLY A 143 -18.05 -6.52 8.01
CA GLY A 143 -17.38 -5.52 8.84
C GLY A 143 -17.68 -4.07 8.45
N ALA A 144 -16.97 -3.12 9.07
CA ALA A 144 -17.23 -1.68 8.94
C ALA A 144 -17.02 -1.12 7.52
N GLY A 145 -16.21 -1.79 6.71
CA GLY A 145 -15.96 -1.43 5.30
C GLY A 145 -16.90 -2.10 4.30
N GLN A 146 -17.95 -2.78 4.76
CA GLN A 146 -18.88 -3.52 3.89
C GLN A 146 -19.43 -2.66 2.75
N LEU A 147 -19.40 -3.19 1.52
CA LEU A 147 -19.89 -2.56 0.31
C LEU A 147 -21.15 -3.26 -0.20
N ASP A 148 -22.13 -2.48 -0.67
CA ASP A 148 -23.37 -3.02 -1.23
C ASP A 148 -23.24 -3.22 -2.74
N THR A 149 -23.07 -4.48 -3.16
CA THR A 149 -22.95 -4.87 -4.57
C THR A 149 -24.26 -4.85 -5.33
N ARG A 150 -25.41 -4.87 -4.63
CA ARG A 150 -26.74 -4.84 -5.26
C ARG A 150 -27.00 -3.52 -5.98
N ARG A 151 -26.23 -2.48 -5.64
CA ARG A 151 -26.21 -1.20 -6.35
C ARG A 151 -25.90 -1.37 -7.84
N TYR A 152 -25.03 -2.31 -8.22
CA TYR A 152 -24.63 -2.56 -9.61
C TYR A 152 -25.74 -3.16 -10.49
N GLY A 153 -26.93 -3.44 -9.93
CA GLY A 153 -28.09 -3.97 -10.64
C GLY A 153 -29.12 -2.93 -11.11
N GLU A 154 -30.41 -3.31 -11.01
CA GLU A 154 -31.58 -2.67 -11.63
C GLU A 154 -31.73 -1.15 -11.40
N GLN A 155 -31.13 -0.59 -10.34
CA GLN A 155 -31.33 0.80 -9.95
C GLN A 155 -30.66 1.83 -10.87
N TYR A 156 -29.54 1.49 -11.53
CA TYR A 156 -28.90 2.41 -12.49
C TYR A 156 -29.37 2.18 -13.93
N ALA A 157 -29.67 0.93 -14.29
CA ALA A 157 -30.27 0.60 -15.58
C ALA A 157 -31.67 1.24 -15.77
N SER A 158 -32.39 1.54 -14.68
CA SER A 158 -33.77 2.06 -14.71
C SER A 158 -33.91 3.58 -14.58
N LYS A 159 -32.86 4.32 -14.21
CA LYS A 159 -32.95 5.77 -13.90
C LYS A 159 -32.63 6.72 -15.06
N GLY A 160 -32.14 6.21 -16.19
CA GLY A 160 -31.77 7.05 -17.33
C GLY A 160 -30.62 8.03 -17.05
N GLU A 161 -29.97 7.91 -15.88
CA GLU A 161 -28.70 8.55 -15.58
C GLU A 161 -27.59 7.78 -16.31
N ASP A 162 -26.52 8.48 -16.66
CA ASP A 162 -25.30 7.87 -17.17
C ASP A 162 -24.75 6.94 -16.07
N ALA A 163 -25.03 5.63 -16.20
CA ALA A 163 -24.70 4.62 -15.21
C ALA A 163 -23.21 4.65 -14.84
N ASP A 164 -22.36 5.03 -15.81
CA ASP A 164 -20.92 5.16 -15.64
C ASP A 164 -20.54 6.31 -14.71
N ARG A 165 -21.31 7.40 -14.65
CA ARG A 165 -21.08 8.51 -13.70
C ARG A 165 -21.66 8.24 -12.33
N ALA A 166 -22.74 7.45 -12.29
CA ALA A 166 -23.52 7.24 -11.09
C ALA A 166 -22.88 6.24 -10.10
N LEU A 167 -21.92 5.43 -10.59
CA LEU A 167 -21.13 4.45 -9.82
C LEU A 167 -19.74 4.94 -9.41
N LEU A 168 -19.29 6.12 -9.87
CA LEU A 168 -17.98 6.68 -9.51
C LEU A 168 -17.87 7.21 -8.06
N PRO A 169 -18.94 7.73 -7.43
CA PRO A 169 -18.88 8.14 -6.04
C PRO A 169 -18.69 6.95 -5.11
N GLU A 170 -17.84 7.11 -4.09
CA GLU A 170 -17.67 6.12 -3.03
C GLU A 170 -18.98 5.85 -2.28
N GLN A 171 -19.14 4.62 -1.81
CA GLN A 171 -20.28 4.23 -0.97
C GLN A 171 -20.10 4.63 0.50
N THR A 172 -18.84 4.72 0.96
CA THR A 172 -18.49 4.89 2.38
C THR A 172 -17.18 5.70 2.53
N PRO A 173 -17.07 6.57 3.55
CA PRO A 173 -15.81 7.25 3.88
C PRO A 173 -14.75 6.33 4.51
N PHE A 174 -15.13 5.12 4.93
CA PHE A 174 -14.27 4.17 5.67
C PHE A 174 -12.87 4.00 5.07
N TYR A 175 -12.76 3.87 3.75
CA TYR A 175 -11.48 3.62 3.08
C TYR A 175 -10.54 4.84 3.07
N LYS A 176 -11.09 6.05 3.14
CA LYS A 176 -10.32 7.29 3.32
C LYS A 176 -9.80 7.40 4.74
N ASP A 177 -10.67 7.14 5.72
CA ASP A 177 -10.29 7.14 7.14
C ASP A 177 -9.22 6.07 7.41
N LEU A 178 -9.38 4.87 6.83
CA LEU A 178 -8.38 3.81 6.90
C LEU A 178 -7.06 4.21 6.25
N ALA A 179 -7.09 4.93 5.12
CA ALA A 179 -5.87 5.44 4.50
C ALA A 179 -5.15 6.43 5.42
N ALA A 180 -5.88 7.34 6.07
CA ALA A 180 -5.30 8.29 7.02
C ALA A 180 -4.64 7.57 8.21
N PHE A 181 -5.26 6.51 8.74
CA PHE A 181 -4.64 5.66 9.77
C PHE A 181 -3.41 4.92 9.26
N ALA A 182 -3.46 4.34 8.07
CA ALA A 182 -2.32 3.65 7.45
C ALA A 182 -1.14 4.61 7.27
N VAL A 183 -1.41 5.82 6.80
CA VAL A 183 -0.41 6.88 6.64
C VAL A 183 0.27 7.25 7.96
N GLN A 184 -0.49 7.43 9.03
CA GLN A 184 0.05 7.71 10.36
C GLN A 184 0.93 6.58 10.88
N ALA A 185 0.62 5.33 10.50
CA ALA A 185 1.41 4.15 10.80
C ALA A 185 2.58 3.93 9.83
N GLY A 186 2.78 4.79 8.82
CA GLY A 186 3.83 4.63 7.83
C GLY A 186 3.60 3.50 6.83
N VAL A 187 2.34 3.15 6.57
CA VAL A 187 1.92 2.04 5.71
C VAL A 187 1.26 2.58 4.44
N CYS A 188 1.79 2.19 3.28
CA CYS A 188 1.06 2.31 2.02
C CYS A 188 0.36 1.00 1.68
N VAL A 189 -0.82 1.09 1.06
CA VAL A 189 -1.68 -0.08 0.79
C VAL A 189 -1.93 -0.23 -0.69
N ASP A 190 -1.45 -1.32 -1.27
CA ASP A 190 -1.85 -1.79 -2.58
C ASP A 190 -3.07 -2.71 -2.48
N ILE A 191 -3.99 -2.57 -3.43
CA ILE A 191 -5.09 -3.52 -3.60
C ILE A 191 -4.87 -4.25 -4.92
N ILE A 192 -4.83 -5.57 -4.84
CA ILE A 192 -4.78 -6.49 -5.97
C ILE A 192 -6.14 -7.18 -6.01
N ALA A 193 -7.05 -6.70 -6.85
CA ALA A 193 -8.34 -7.33 -7.08
C ALA A 193 -8.21 -8.37 -8.19
N VAL A 194 -8.53 -9.63 -7.89
CA VAL A 194 -8.57 -10.71 -8.89
C VAL A 194 -10.00 -11.22 -8.98
N LYS A 195 -10.78 -10.60 -9.88
CA LYS A 195 -12.20 -10.89 -10.05
C LYS A 195 -12.72 -10.32 -11.38
N ASP A 196 -13.62 -11.04 -12.03
CA ASP A 196 -14.33 -10.63 -13.26
C ASP A 196 -15.68 -9.96 -12.98
N GLU A 197 -16.17 -10.03 -11.74
CA GLU A 197 -17.42 -9.43 -11.28
C GLU A 197 -17.21 -8.07 -10.58
N TYR A 198 -18.33 -7.37 -10.36
CA TYR A 198 -18.34 -6.07 -9.71
C TYR A 198 -17.80 -6.13 -8.27
N THR A 199 -16.76 -5.34 -8.01
CA THR A 199 -16.03 -5.29 -6.72
C THR A 199 -16.06 -3.89 -6.08
N ASP A 200 -16.76 -2.93 -6.68
CA ASP A 200 -16.82 -1.53 -6.24
C ASP A 200 -15.43 -0.91 -5.97
N LEU A 201 -14.57 -1.00 -6.98
CA LEU A 201 -13.24 -0.37 -6.95
C LEU A 201 -13.32 1.15 -6.78
N ALA A 202 -14.47 1.78 -7.08
CA ALA A 202 -14.68 3.21 -6.91
C ALA A 202 -14.58 3.64 -5.43
N SER A 203 -15.05 2.80 -4.50
CA SER A 203 -14.86 3.01 -3.07
C SER A 203 -13.44 2.62 -2.61
N LEU A 204 -12.94 1.46 -3.07
CA LEU A 204 -11.66 0.89 -2.61
C LEU A 204 -10.43 1.70 -3.04
N LYS A 205 -10.47 2.35 -4.21
CA LYS A 205 -9.34 3.12 -4.76
C LYS A 205 -8.80 4.17 -3.79
N PHE A 206 -9.65 4.75 -2.94
CA PHE A 206 -9.25 5.81 -2.02
C PHE A 206 -8.23 5.31 -1.00
N LEU A 207 -8.33 4.05 -0.58
CA LEU A 207 -7.32 3.44 0.29
C LEU A 207 -5.94 3.47 -0.37
N CYS A 208 -5.85 3.11 -1.65
CA CYS A 208 -4.58 3.13 -2.38
C CYS A 208 -4.09 4.55 -2.67
N ILE A 209 -4.96 5.41 -3.20
CA ILE A 209 -4.60 6.77 -3.60
C ILE A 209 -4.10 7.57 -2.40
N GLU A 210 -4.84 7.55 -1.29
CA GLU A 210 -4.55 8.39 -0.12
C GLU A 210 -3.42 7.80 0.75
N SER A 211 -3.17 6.48 0.70
CA SER A 211 -2.03 5.87 1.38
C SER A 211 -0.73 5.84 0.57
N GLY A 212 -0.75 6.24 -0.70
CA GLY A 212 0.44 6.17 -1.57
C GLY A 212 0.67 4.81 -2.24
N GLY A 213 -0.30 3.89 -2.17
CA GLY A 213 -0.25 2.58 -2.82
C GLY A 213 -0.82 2.57 -4.23
N SER A 214 -1.15 1.40 -4.75
CA SER A 214 -1.61 1.17 -6.13
C SER A 214 -2.76 0.16 -6.19
N LEU A 215 -3.67 0.36 -7.14
CA LEU A 215 -4.80 -0.53 -7.40
C LEU A 215 -4.57 -1.30 -8.69
N PHE A 216 -4.60 -2.64 -8.61
CA PHE A 216 -4.47 -3.53 -9.75
C PHE A 216 -5.74 -4.38 -9.88
N LEU A 217 -6.23 -4.55 -11.11
CA LEU A 217 -7.37 -5.40 -11.44
C LEU A 217 -6.95 -6.48 -12.43
N TYR A 218 -7.17 -7.73 -12.03
CA TYR A 218 -7.01 -8.92 -12.87
C TYR A 218 -8.37 -9.58 -13.02
N THR A 219 -8.89 -9.65 -14.24
CA THR A 219 -10.25 -10.14 -14.51
C THR A 219 -10.32 -11.65 -14.75
N SER A 220 -9.25 -12.39 -14.50
CA SER A 220 -9.19 -13.84 -14.69
C SER A 220 -8.12 -14.41 -13.78
N THR A 221 -8.37 -15.59 -13.22
CA THR A 221 -7.37 -16.39 -12.50
C THR A 221 -6.48 -17.16 -13.47
N ASP A 222 -7.06 -17.70 -14.55
CA ASP A 222 -6.38 -18.56 -15.52
C ASP A 222 -5.39 -17.80 -16.42
N ASP A 223 -5.81 -16.63 -16.92
CA ASP A 223 -5.05 -15.82 -17.88
C ASP A 223 -4.38 -14.61 -17.20
N SER A 224 -4.04 -14.75 -15.91
CA SER A 224 -3.49 -13.66 -15.12
C SER A 224 -1.98 -13.48 -15.32
N THR A 225 -1.56 -12.24 -15.55
CA THR A 225 -0.13 -11.84 -15.53
C THR A 225 0.37 -11.48 -14.13
N LEU A 226 -0.47 -11.65 -13.10
CA LEU A 226 -0.19 -11.20 -11.74
C LEU A 226 1.18 -11.67 -11.21
N PRO A 227 1.62 -12.94 -11.36
CA PRO A 227 2.94 -13.35 -10.89
C PRO A 227 4.09 -12.60 -11.57
N GLN A 228 4.03 -12.43 -12.88
CA GLN A 228 5.04 -11.73 -13.66
C GLN A 228 5.06 -10.23 -13.33
N ASP A 229 3.88 -9.64 -13.14
CA ASP A 229 3.75 -8.24 -12.77
C ASP A 229 4.26 -7.98 -11.35
N MET A 230 3.97 -8.87 -10.39
CA MET A 230 4.52 -8.79 -9.03
C MET A 230 6.03 -8.93 -9.00
N TYR A 231 6.58 -9.92 -9.73
CA TYR A 231 8.03 -10.05 -9.90
C TYR A 231 8.62 -8.74 -10.41
N ARG A 232 8.06 -8.19 -11.50
CA ARG A 232 8.54 -6.95 -12.12
C ARG A 232 8.34 -5.72 -11.26
N MET A 233 7.30 -5.69 -10.44
CA MET A 233 7.01 -4.60 -9.52
C MET A 233 8.06 -4.60 -8.41
N LEU A 234 8.22 -5.71 -7.71
CA LEU A 234 9.07 -5.81 -6.52
C LEU A 234 10.57 -5.95 -6.84
N SER A 235 10.95 -6.29 -8.08
CA SER A 235 12.35 -6.22 -8.56
C SER A 235 12.87 -4.78 -8.69
N ARG A 236 12.00 -3.77 -8.62
CA ARG A 236 12.38 -2.38 -8.86
C ARG A 236 13.03 -1.76 -7.63
N PRO A 237 13.92 -0.78 -7.81
CA PRO A 237 14.35 0.05 -6.69
C PRO A 237 13.16 0.87 -6.18
N TYR A 238 12.91 0.78 -4.87
CA TYR A 238 11.93 1.59 -4.15
C TYR A 238 12.64 2.53 -3.20
N ALA A 239 12.12 3.76 -3.12
CA ALA A 239 12.47 4.70 -2.08
C ALA A 239 11.33 4.74 -1.05
N PHE A 240 11.68 4.69 0.23
CA PHE A 240 10.74 4.74 1.33
C PHE A 240 10.93 6.04 2.12
N GLY A 241 9.82 6.62 2.60
CA GLY A 241 9.84 7.79 3.50
C GLY A 241 10.24 9.07 2.79
N CYS A 242 9.81 9.20 1.55
CA CYS A 242 10.16 10.31 0.71
C CYS A 242 9.36 11.56 1.10
N VAL A 243 10.04 12.70 1.09
CA VAL A 243 9.42 14.02 1.25
C VAL A 243 9.60 14.79 -0.06
N LEU A 244 8.49 15.18 -0.67
CA LEU A 244 8.46 15.95 -1.91
C LEU A 244 8.08 17.39 -1.60
N GLN A 245 9.02 18.32 -1.77
CA GLN A 245 8.77 19.75 -1.62
C GLN A 245 8.76 20.44 -2.98
N LEU A 246 7.63 21.06 -3.33
CA LEU A 246 7.51 21.87 -4.53
C LEU A 246 7.92 23.32 -4.25
N ARG A 247 8.95 23.80 -4.95
CA ARG A 247 9.39 25.20 -4.90
C ARG A 247 9.11 25.87 -6.22
N MET A 248 8.71 27.13 -6.15
CA MET A 248 8.34 27.91 -7.32
C MET A 248 8.80 29.36 -7.18
N SER A 249 8.90 30.06 -8.31
CA SER A 249 9.15 31.49 -8.32
C SER A 249 7.90 32.25 -7.86
N VAL A 250 8.07 33.51 -7.47
CA VAL A 250 7.02 34.33 -6.83
C VAL A 250 5.84 34.67 -7.77
N GLU A 251 6.00 34.42 -9.07
CA GLU A 251 5.01 34.69 -10.11
C GLU A 251 3.99 33.57 -10.28
N PHE A 252 4.20 32.42 -9.66
CA PHE A 252 3.30 31.27 -9.74
C PHE A 252 2.84 30.85 -8.35
N LYS A 253 1.63 30.30 -8.27
CA LYS A 253 1.09 29.64 -7.08
C LYS A 253 0.58 28.25 -7.43
N PRO A 254 0.68 27.26 -6.53
CA PRO A 254 0.14 25.95 -6.77
C PRO A 254 -1.39 26.03 -6.72
N SER A 255 -2.06 25.32 -7.63
CA SER A 255 -3.52 25.26 -7.71
C SER A 255 -3.99 23.91 -7.21
N HIS A 256 -3.69 22.85 -7.96
CA HIS A 256 -4.06 21.48 -7.63
C HIS A 256 -2.84 20.57 -7.72
N SER A 257 -2.83 19.53 -6.90
CA SER A 257 -1.79 18.52 -6.87
C SER A 257 -2.42 17.15 -7.05
N TYR A 258 -1.83 16.32 -7.91
CA TYR A 258 -2.35 15.02 -8.29
C TYR A 258 -1.26 13.97 -8.15
N GLY A 259 -1.63 12.84 -7.55
CA GLY A 259 -0.75 11.70 -7.35
C GLY A 259 -1.11 10.98 -6.06
N HIS A 260 -0.41 9.87 -5.80
CA HIS A 260 -0.63 9.07 -4.59
C HIS A 260 0.37 9.52 -3.53
N PHE A 261 -0.02 10.56 -2.78
CA PHE A 261 0.73 11.14 -1.67
C PHE A 261 -0.25 11.77 -0.69
N PHE A 262 0.26 12.20 0.46
CA PHE A 262 -0.52 12.97 1.43
C PHE A 262 0.20 14.27 1.81
N PRO A 263 -0.56 15.35 2.06
CA PRO A 263 0.00 16.64 2.41
C PRO A 263 0.63 16.64 3.80
N ASP A 264 1.72 17.40 3.94
CA ASP A 264 2.29 17.70 5.25
C ASP A 264 1.32 18.59 6.05
N PRO A 265 1.03 18.28 7.33
CA PRO A 265 0.09 19.04 8.14
C PRO A 265 0.62 20.41 8.60
N LEU A 266 1.94 20.63 8.55
CA LEU A 266 2.61 21.83 9.06
C LEU A 266 3.16 22.72 7.95
N TYR A 267 3.63 22.13 6.85
CA TYR A 267 4.34 22.84 5.79
C TYR A 267 3.57 22.85 4.47
N GLU A 268 3.32 24.05 3.95
CA GLU A 268 2.69 24.23 2.64
C GLU A 268 3.62 23.70 1.52
N ASN A 269 3.02 23.10 0.49
CA ASN A 269 3.73 22.57 -0.69
C ASN A 269 4.74 21.47 -0.37
N VAL A 270 4.57 20.81 0.78
CA VAL A 270 5.30 19.61 1.17
C VAL A 270 4.32 18.44 1.15
N GLN A 271 4.73 17.36 0.52
CA GLN A 271 3.98 16.11 0.40
C GLN A 271 4.85 14.98 0.92
N HIS A 272 4.22 14.00 1.55
CA HIS A 272 4.87 12.78 2.01
C HIS A 272 4.47 11.61 1.13
N VAL A 273 5.46 10.76 0.85
CA VAL A 273 5.32 9.57 0.02
C VAL A 273 5.98 8.41 0.77
N ILE A 274 5.16 7.49 1.28
CA ILE A 274 5.66 6.34 2.06
C ILE A 274 6.56 5.45 1.21
N CYS A 275 6.20 5.21 -0.05
CA CYS A 275 6.91 4.34 -0.96
C CYS A 275 6.70 4.81 -2.41
N CYS A 276 7.76 4.90 -3.20
CA CYS A 276 7.67 5.14 -4.64
C CYS A 276 8.78 4.44 -5.44
N ASP A 277 8.48 4.12 -6.70
CA ASP A 277 9.46 3.69 -7.70
C ASP A 277 9.62 4.72 -8.81
N SER A 278 10.44 4.39 -9.80
CA SER A 278 10.69 5.21 -10.99
C SER A 278 9.47 5.45 -11.88
N TYR A 279 8.34 4.79 -11.64
CA TYR A 279 7.10 4.96 -12.41
C TYR A 279 6.08 5.83 -11.69
N ALA A 280 6.31 6.15 -10.41
CA ALA A 280 5.47 7.09 -9.67
C ALA A 280 5.49 8.46 -10.38
N THR A 281 4.29 8.99 -10.63
CA THR A 281 4.10 10.26 -11.33
C THR A 281 3.27 11.20 -10.48
N TYR A 282 3.73 12.43 -10.34
CA TYR A 282 3.07 13.50 -9.60
C TYR A 282 2.86 14.68 -10.53
N ALA A 283 1.65 15.21 -10.58
CA ALA A 283 1.30 16.35 -11.43
C ALA A 283 0.83 17.52 -10.57
N TYR A 284 1.18 18.72 -11.00
CA TYR A 284 0.84 19.96 -10.30
C TYR A 284 0.33 20.98 -11.31
N ASP A 285 -0.83 21.53 -11.02
CA ASP A 285 -1.38 22.68 -11.74
C ASP A 285 -0.86 23.96 -11.09
N PHE A 286 -0.47 24.90 -11.94
CA PHE A 286 0.02 26.21 -11.53
C PHE A 286 -0.88 27.31 -12.04
N GLU A 287 -1.13 28.28 -11.18
CA GLU A 287 -1.80 29.52 -11.54
C GLU A 287 -0.81 30.67 -11.55
N PHE A 288 -0.96 31.55 -12.53
CA PHE A 288 -0.18 32.78 -12.61
C PHE A 288 -0.64 33.77 -11.54
N ALA A 289 0.29 34.24 -10.71
CA ALA A 289 0.03 35.11 -9.58
C ALA A 289 0.31 36.59 -9.89
N ASN A 290 1.44 36.91 -10.52
CA ASN A 290 1.85 38.29 -10.85
C ASN A 290 2.97 38.34 -11.90
N ASP A 291 3.21 39.51 -12.50
CA ASP A 291 4.21 39.76 -13.54
C ASP A 291 5.50 40.44 -13.04
N VAL A 292 5.70 40.52 -11.72
CA VAL A 292 6.76 41.35 -11.10
C VAL A 292 8.15 40.96 -11.62
N GLY A 293 8.48 39.66 -11.69
CA GLY A 293 9.77 39.18 -12.22
C GLY A 293 9.87 39.07 -13.75
N PHE A 294 8.80 39.37 -14.48
CA PHE A 294 8.78 39.35 -15.96
C PHE A 294 8.83 40.74 -16.61
N SER A 295 8.76 41.80 -15.80
CA SER A 295 8.91 43.18 -16.27
C SER A 295 10.38 43.48 -16.64
N ARG A 296 10.59 43.93 -17.88
CA ARG A 296 11.90 44.33 -18.44
C ARG A 296 12.33 45.72 -17.99
#